data_AF-A0A6B3ERL1-F1
#
_entry.id   AF-A0A6B3ERL1-F1
#
_cell.length_a   1.000
_cell.length_b   1.000
_cell.length_c   1.000
_cell.angle_alpha   90.00
_cell.angle_beta   90.00
_cell.angle_gamma   90.00
#
_symmetry.space_group_name_H-M   'P 1'
#
loop_
_entity.id
_entity.type
_entity.pdbx_description
1 polymer ?
#
loop_
_entity_poly.entity_id
_entity_poly.type
_entity_poly.pdbx_seq_one_letter_code
_entity_poly.pdbx_strand_id
1 'polypeptide(L)'
;RADAVEILDASKDRVEAPCPFAGPGRCGGCDWQHAKPGAQRRLKADVLREQLERLAGLTPEQANWDGTVLPAEGDKLPAGEVPAWRTRVQYAIDEDGRAGLRRHRSHEVEPIDRCLIAAEGVSELGIESRDWSGMDTVEAIAATGSQDRQVILTPRPGARLPLVQLDKPVSVLRVDEKDGG
;
A
#
# COMPACT_ATOMS: atom_id res chain seq x y z
N ARG A 1 -20.73 0.40 13.20
CA ARG A 1 -19.67 -0.42 12.55
C ARG A 1 -19.92 -1.87 12.92
N ALA A 2 -19.53 -2.81 12.08
CA ALA A 2 -19.62 -4.24 12.31
C ALA A 2 -18.48 -4.94 11.58
N ASP A 3 -18.05 -6.08 12.10
CA ASP A 3 -17.03 -6.95 11.48
C ASP A 3 -17.67 -8.28 11.09
N ALA A 4 -17.33 -8.78 9.91
CA ALA A 4 -17.73 -10.11 9.48
C ALA A 4 -16.85 -11.15 10.19
N VAL A 5 -17.45 -11.88 11.13
CA VAL A 5 -16.77 -12.97 11.87
C VAL A 5 -16.82 -14.30 11.14
N GLU A 6 -17.83 -14.50 10.29
CA GLU A 6 -18.03 -15.70 9.49
C GLU A 6 -18.69 -15.32 8.16
N ILE A 7 -18.35 -16.05 7.10
CA ILE A 7 -18.94 -15.90 5.77
C ILE A 7 -19.82 -17.12 5.50
N LEU A 8 -21.13 -16.94 5.61
CA LEU A 8 -22.11 -18.03 5.41
C LEU A 8 -22.35 -18.33 3.93
N ASP A 9 -22.42 -17.28 3.12
CA ASP A 9 -22.54 -17.38 1.66
C ASP A 9 -21.62 -16.34 1.01
N ALA A 10 -20.68 -16.82 0.19
CA ALA A 10 -19.70 -15.98 -0.45
C ALA A 10 -20.18 -15.54 -1.84
N SER A 11 -20.15 -14.23 -2.11
CA SER A 11 -20.33 -13.73 -3.46
C SER A 11 -19.40 -14.44 -4.45
N LYS A 12 -19.90 -14.71 -5.67
CA LYS A 12 -19.09 -15.23 -6.79
C LYS A 12 -17.88 -14.35 -7.14
N ASP A 13 -17.92 -13.09 -6.73
CA ASP A 13 -16.84 -12.11 -6.95
C ASP A 13 -15.82 -12.10 -5.80
N ARG A 14 -16.08 -12.81 -4.70
CA ARG A 14 -15.15 -12.96 -3.59
C ARG A 14 -14.00 -13.90 -3.97
N VAL A 15 -12.80 -13.54 -3.54
CA VAL A 15 -11.59 -14.39 -3.60
C VAL A 15 -10.91 -14.36 -2.24
N GLU A 16 -10.08 -15.35 -1.97
CA GLU A 16 -9.12 -15.25 -0.87
C GLU A 16 -8.14 -14.12 -1.16
N ALA A 17 -7.87 -13.28 -0.16
CA ALA A 17 -6.94 -12.18 -0.33
C ALA A 17 -5.51 -12.76 -0.45
N PRO A 18 -4.78 -12.49 -1.55
CA PRO A 18 -3.46 -13.07 -1.76
C PRO A 18 -2.39 -12.51 -0.82
N CYS A 19 -2.56 -11.29 -0.28
CA CYS A 19 -1.65 -10.75 0.72
C CYS A 19 -1.95 -11.38 2.09
N PRO A 20 -0.98 -12.06 2.72
CA PRO A 20 -1.16 -12.67 4.02
C PRO A 20 -1.17 -11.63 5.15
N PHE A 21 -1.13 -10.32 4.85
CA PHE A 21 -1.28 -9.22 5.80
C PHE A 21 -2.59 -8.44 5.61
N ALA A 22 -3.36 -8.74 4.57
CA ALA A 22 -4.66 -8.12 4.35
C ALA A 22 -5.73 -8.79 5.22
N GLY A 23 -6.64 -8.00 5.78
CA GLY A 23 -7.78 -8.50 6.53
C GLY A 23 -8.25 -7.58 7.65
N PRO A 24 -9.35 -7.94 8.33
CA PRO A 24 -9.88 -7.18 9.46
C PRO A 24 -8.85 -6.98 10.56
N GLY A 25 -8.64 -5.74 11.00
CA GLY A 25 -7.68 -5.39 12.04
C GLY A 25 -6.20 -5.49 11.65
N ARG A 26 -5.88 -5.82 10.40
CA ARG A 26 -4.50 -5.99 9.92
C ARG A 26 -4.05 -4.80 9.08
N CYS A 27 -3.04 -4.96 8.23
CA CYS A 27 -2.49 -3.91 7.38
C CYS A 27 -3.61 -3.15 6.66
N GLY A 28 -3.66 -1.83 6.87
CA GLY A 28 -4.68 -0.95 6.29
C GLY A 28 -4.40 -0.50 4.86
N GLY A 29 -3.43 -1.11 4.18
CA GLY A 29 -2.93 -0.62 2.89
C GLY A 29 -3.79 -0.98 1.67
N CYS A 30 -4.57 -2.07 1.73
CA CYS A 30 -5.33 -2.59 0.59
C CYS A 30 -6.73 -3.08 1.01
N ASP A 31 -7.77 -2.33 0.65
CA ASP A 31 -9.14 -2.64 1.10
C ASP A 31 -9.80 -3.82 0.35
N TRP A 32 -9.47 -4.01 -0.95
CA TRP A 32 -10.30 -4.80 -1.86
C TRP A 32 -9.66 -6.09 -2.37
N GLN A 33 -8.56 -6.55 -1.77
CA GLN A 33 -7.87 -7.77 -2.22
C GLN A 33 -8.74 -9.04 -2.17
N HIS A 34 -9.84 -9.03 -1.41
CA HIS A 34 -10.81 -10.12 -1.33
C HIS A 34 -11.89 -10.07 -2.44
N ALA A 35 -11.79 -9.15 -3.40
CA ALA A 35 -12.69 -9.03 -4.53
C ALA A 35 -11.94 -9.23 -5.86
N LYS A 36 -12.51 -9.99 -6.81
CA LYS A 36 -11.94 -10.18 -8.15
C LYS A 36 -11.64 -8.82 -8.81
N PRO A 37 -10.53 -8.68 -9.56
CA PRO A 37 -10.18 -7.41 -10.21
C PRO A 37 -11.30 -6.80 -11.07
N GLY A 38 -12.06 -7.65 -11.78
CA GLY A 38 -13.24 -7.21 -12.53
C GLY A 38 -14.35 -6.63 -11.65
N ALA A 39 -14.59 -7.21 -10.48
CA ALA A 39 -15.55 -6.70 -9.51
C ALA A 39 -15.09 -5.38 -8.90
N GLN A 40 -13.80 -5.25 -8.57
CA GLN A 40 -13.23 -3.98 -8.12
C GLN A 40 -13.50 -2.85 -9.13
N ARG A 41 -13.27 -3.07 -10.43
CA ARG A 41 -13.54 -2.05 -11.45
C ARG A 41 -15.03 -1.70 -11.57
N ARG A 42 -15.92 -2.69 -11.46
CA ARG A 42 -17.39 -2.44 -11.42
C ARG A 42 -17.78 -1.61 -10.21
N LEU A 43 -17.30 -1.95 -9.02
CA LEU A 43 -17.57 -1.18 -7.79
C LEU A 43 -17.06 0.26 -7.89
N LYS A 44 -15.88 0.49 -8.49
CA LYS A 44 -15.39 1.84 -8.79
C LYS A 44 -16.32 2.57 -9.77
N ALA A 45 -16.78 1.90 -10.82
CA ALA A 45 -17.71 2.47 -11.78
C ALA A 45 -19.05 2.87 -11.13
N ASP A 46 -19.56 2.03 -10.22
CA ASP A 46 -20.78 2.31 -9.45
C ASP A 46 -20.64 3.56 -8.60
N VAL A 47 -19.51 3.72 -7.89
CA VAL A 47 -19.21 4.93 -7.13
C VAL A 47 -19.18 6.15 -8.03
N LEU A 48 -18.48 6.10 -9.18
CA LEU A 48 -18.41 7.22 -10.11
C LEU A 48 -19.78 7.61 -10.66
N ARG A 49 -20.59 6.63 -11.08
CA ARG A 49 -21.95 6.86 -11.54
C ARG A 49 -22.81 7.51 -10.45
N GLU A 50 -22.75 7.00 -9.22
CA GLU A 50 -23.46 7.60 -8.09
C GLU A 50 -23.03 9.06 -7.86
N GLN A 51 -21.72 9.37 -7.95
CA GLN A 51 -21.23 10.74 -7.76
C GLN A 51 -21.69 11.66 -8.91
N LEU A 52 -21.68 11.19 -10.16
CA LEU A 52 -22.17 11.95 -11.31
C LEU A 52 -23.66 12.28 -11.15
N GLU A 53 -24.47 11.30 -10.80
CA GLU A 53 -25.92 11.48 -10.67
C GLU A 53 -26.27 12.35 -9.46
N ARG A 54 -25.70 12.06 -8.29
CA ARG A 54 -26.12 12.70 -7.03
C ARG A 54 -25.48 14.06 -6.79
N LEU A 55 -24.24 14.27 -7.23
CA LEU A 55 -23.50 15.52 -6.97
C LEU A 55 -23.48 16.44 -8.19
N ALA A 56 -23.28 15.88 -9.39
CA ALA A 56 -23.19 16.69 -10.61
C ALA A 56 -24.56 16.83 -11.33
N GLY A 57 -25.54 15.98 -11.02
CA GLY A 57 -26.83 15.96 -11.72
C GLY A 57 -26.71 15.50 -13.18
N LEU A 58 -25.66 14.71 -13.50
CA LEU A 58 -25.37 14.22 -14.84
C LEU A 58 -25.54 12.70 -14.92
N THR A 59 -26.06 12.20 -16.03
CA THR A 59 -25.90 10.79 -16.39
C THR A 59 -24.48 10.54 -16.93
N PRO A 60 -23.99 9.29 -16.94
CA PRO A 60 -22.72 8.94 -17.58
C PRO A 60 -22.63 9.43 -19.03
N GLU A 61 -23.70 9.31 -19.81
CA GLU A 61 -23.75 9.73 -21.21
C GLU A 61 -23.61 11.25 -21.36
N GLN A 62 -24.26 12.03 -20.48
CA GLN A 62 -24.10 13.49 -20.44
C GLN A 62 -22.68 13.91 -20.07
N ALA A 63 -21.98 13.09 -19.28
CA ALA A 63 -20.57 13.26 -18.94
C ALA A 63 -19.61 12.69 -20.03
N ASN A 64 -20.14 12.20 -21.15
CA ASN A 64 -19.38 11.53 -22.21
C ASN A 64 -18.51 10.37 -21.70
N TRP A 65 -19.05 9.59 -20.77
CA TRP A 65 -18.41 8.42 -20.19
C TRP A 65 -19.31 7.19 -20.37
N ASP A 66 -18.72 6.09 -20.83
CA ASP A 66 -19.41 4.83 -21.14
C ASP A 66 -19.61 3.91 -19.92
N GLY A 67 -19.25 4.38 -18.73
CA GLY A 67 -19.30 3.58 -17.49
C GLY A 67 -18.09 2.64 -17.30
N THR A 68 -17.12 2.64 -18.22
CA THR A 68 -15.97 1.73 -18.14
C THR A 68 -14.87 2.33 -17.26
N VAL A 69 -14.42 1.54 -16.28
CA VAL A 69 -13.15 1.76 -15.58
C VAL A 69 -12.11 0.84 -16.19
N LEU A 70 -11.10 1.42 -16.83
CA LEU A 70 -10.00 0.66 -17.43
C LEU A 70 -8.99 0.22 -16.36
N PRO A 71 -8.39 -0.98 -16.49
CA PRO A 71 -7.23 -1.33 -15.70
C PRO A 71 -6.05 -0.42 -16.08
N ALA A 72 -5.18 -0.12 -15.11
CA ALA A 72 -3.90 0.48 -15.43
C ALA A 72 -3.04 -0.47 -16.29
N GLU A 73 -2.02 0.06 -16.95
CA GLU A 73 -1.04 -0.78 -17.65
C GLU A 73 -0.40 -1.77 -16.66
N GLY A 74 -0.36 -3.05 -17.02
CA GLY A 74 0.11 -4.13 -16.14
C GLY A 74 -0.88 -4.61 -15.06
N ASP A 75 -2.07 -4.00 -14.92
CA ASP A 75 -3.11 -4.36 -13.92
C ASP A 75 -4.17 -5.34 -14.47
N LYS A 76 -3.89 -5.98 -15.61
CA LYS A 76 -4.71 -7.10 -16.13
C LYS A 76 -4.20 -8.43 -15.59
N LEU A 77 -4.28 -8.60 -14.28
CA LEU A 77 -3.85 -9.84 -13.63
C LEU A 77 -5.03 -10.80 -13.38
N PRO A 78 -4.75 -12.12 -13.32
CA PRO A 78 -5.70 -13.11 -12.84
C PRO A 78 -6.21 -12.84 -11.42
N ALA A 79 -7.32 -13.47 -11.06
CA ALA A 79 -7.80 -13.45 -9.68
C ALA A 79 -6.79 -14.13 -8.75
N GLY A 80 -6.47 -13.49 -7.62
CA GLY A 80 -5.45 -13.98 -6.68
C GLY A 80 -4.05 -13.44 -6.95
N GLU A 81 -3.86 -12.62 -7.97
CA GLU A 81 -2.60 -11.90 -8.22
C GLU A 81 -2.77 -10.40 -7.95
N VAL A 82 -1.68 -9.74 -7.57
CA VAL A 82 -1.66 -8.32 -7.19
C VAL A 82 -0.56 -7.61 -7.96
N PRO A 83 -0.86 -6.47 -8.62
CA PRO A 83 0.15 -5.72 -9.35
C PRO A 83 1.12 -5.01 -8.39
N ALA A 84 2.41 -5.17 -8.63
CA ALA A 84 3.50 -4.55 -7.90
C ALA A 84 3.83 -3.14 -8.44
N TRP A 85 2.87 -2.21 -8.37
CA TRP A 85 2.99 -0.88 -9.00
C TRP A 85 3.52 0.22 -8.07
N ARG A 86 3.54 0.01 -6.74
CA ARG A 86 3.85 1.06 -5.77
C ARG A 86 5.37 1.26 -5.69
N THR A 87 5.84 2.33 -6.32
CA THR A 87 7.25 2.73 -6.38
C THR A 87 7.75 3.48 -5.15
N ARG A 88 6.86 3.83 -4.22
CA ARG A 88 7.19 4.53 -2.97
C ARG A 88 6.41 3.91 -1.82
N VAL A 89 7.11 3.42 -0.81
CA VAL A 89 6.52 2.81 0.38
C VAL A 89 7.15 3.43 1.62
N GLN A 90 6.33 4.02 2.48
CA GLN A 90 6.74 4.45 3.80
C GLN A 90 6.38 3.36 4.81
N TYR A 91 7.41 2.75 5.39
CA TYR A 91 7.29 1.77 6.46
C TYR A 91 7.29 2.50 7.80
N ALA A 92 6.35 2.15 8.66
CA ALA A 92 6.40 2.51 10.07
C ALA A 92 7.25 1.47 10.81
N ILE A 93 8.06 1.93 11.78
CA ILE A 93 8.94 1.04 12.55
C ILE A 93 8.35 0.83 13.93
N ASP A 94 8.13 -0.44 14.31
CA ASP A 94 7.60 -0.78 15.63
C ASP A 94 8.66 -0.67 16.74
N GLU A 95 8.27 -0.86 18.00
CA GLU A 95 9.16 -0.73 19.16
C GLU A 95 10.36 -1.70 19.13
N ASP A 96 10.24 -2.82 18.43
CA ASP A 96 11.28 -3.83 18.26
C ASP A 96 12.19 -3.55 17.04
N GLY A 97 12.00 -2.42 16.36
CA GLY A 97 12.78 -2.04 15.17
C GLY A 97 12.32 -2.72 13.88
N ARG A 98 11.16 -3.39 13.86
CA ARG A 98 10.66 -4.10 12.66
C ARG A 98 9.88 -3.14 11.77
N ALA A 99 10.10 -3.28 10.46
CA ALA A 99 9.34 -2.54 9.46
C ALA A 99 7.94 -3.13 9.26
N GLY A 100 6.95 -2.25 9.18
CA GLY A 100 5.56 -2.62 8.99
C GLY A 100 4.73 -1.52 8.35
N LEU A 101 3.43 -1.79 8.22
CA LEU A 101 2.44 -0.83 7.76
C LEU A 101 1.40 -0.61 8.86
N ARG A 102 0.80 0.58 8.91
CA ARG A 102 -0.21 0.87 9.93
C ARG A 102 -1.44 -0.01 9.74
N ARG A 103 -1.96 -0.55 10.84
CA ARG A 103 -3.23 -1.30 10.85
C ARG A 103 -4.38 -0.39 10.42
N HIS A 104 -5.41 -0.99 9.82
CA HIS A 104 -6.57 -0.25 9.33
C HIS A 104 -7.19 0.62 10.44
N ARG A 105 -7.19 1.94 10.23
CA ARG A 105 -7.70 2.96 11.18
C ARG A 105 -7.03 2.92 12.55
N SER A 106 -5.74 2.61 12.60
CA SER A 106 -4.94 2.58 13.84
C SER A 106 -3.56 3.17 13.61
N HIS A 107 -2.90 3.60 14.70
CA HIS A 107 -1.47 3.89 14.71
C HIS A 107 -0.62 2.66 15.05
N GLU A 108 -1.21 1.51 15.35
CA GLU A 108 -0.45 0.28 15.54
C GLU A 108 0.23 -0.16 14.24
N VAL A 109 1.46 -0.67 14.36
CA VAL A 109 2.22 -1.23 13.25
C VAL A 109 1.86 -2.71 13.11
N GLU A 110 1.53 -3.16 11.90
CA GLU A 110 1.52 -4.56 11.49
C GLU A 110 2.88 -4.83 10.82
N PRO A 111 3.81 -5.54 11.50
CA PRO A 111 5.05 -5.98 10.87
C PRO A 111 4.75 -6.85 9.65
N ILE A 112 5.44 -6.61 8.55
CA ILE A 112 5.28 -7.37 7.31
C ILE A 112 6.63 -7.85 6.83
N ASP A 113 6.67 -9.01 6.17
CA ASP A 113 7.87 -9.50 5.48
C ASP A 113 7.94 -9.00 4.03
N ARG A 114 6.79 -8.62 3.46
CA ARG A 114 6.65 -8.13 2.08
C ARG A 114 5.34 -7.39 1.87
N CYS A 115 5.41 -6.29 1.13
CA CYS A 115 4.21 -5.63 0.58
C CYS A 115 3.97 -6.07 -0.88
N LEU A 116 2.90 -6.82 -1.17
CA LEU A 116 2.65 -7.36 -2.52
C LEU A 116 2.42 -6.30 -3.61
N ILE A 117 2.01 -5.08 -3.23
CA ILE A 117 1.88 -3.97 -4.19
C ILE A 117 3.17 -3.16 -4.35
N ALA A 118 4.19 -3.38 -3.53
CA ALA A 118 5.47 -2.70 -3.68
C ALA A 118 6.16 -3.17 -4.96
N ALA A 119 6.64 -2.22 -5.76
CA ALA A 119 7.40 -2.52 -6.97
C ALA A 119 8.65 -3.35 -6.65
N GLU A 120 9.11 -4.13 -7.62
CA GLU A 120 10.30 -4.98 -7.46
C GLU A 120 11.50 -4.16 -6.99
N GLY A 121 11.77 -3.01 -7.62
CA GLY A 121 12.87 -2.12 -7.22
C GLY A 121 12.80 -1.59 -5.78
N VAL A 122 11.61 -1.55 -5.18
CA VAL A 122 11.41 -1.24 -3.75
C VAL A 122 11.66 -2.48 -2.90
N SER A 123 11.07 -3.62 -3.27
CA SER A 123 11.23 -4.89 -2.54
C SER A 123 12.70 -5.32 -2.47
N GLU A 124 13.45 -5.07 -3.54
CA GLU A 124 14.88 -5.35 -3.62
C GLU A 124 15.75 -4.54 -2.65
N LEU A 125 15.23 -3.48 -2.03
CA LEU A 125 15.95 -2.73 -0.99
C LEU A 125 15.97 -3.47 0.35
N GLY A 126 15.13 -4.48 0.53
CA GLY A 126 15.09 -5.34 1.71
C GLY A 126 14.82 -4.58 3.01
N ILE A 127 13.87 -3.64 3.00
CA ILE A 127 13.55 -2.85 4.20
C ILE A 127 12.94 -3.73 5.29
N GLU A 128 12.08 -4.66 4.89
CA GLU A 128 11.32 -5.57 5.75
C GLU A 128 12.20 -6.56 6.53
N SER A 129 13.39 -6.89 6.02
CA SER A 129 14.30 -7.88 6.60
C SER A 129 15.36 -7.28 7.54
N ARG A 130 15.30 -5.97 7.80
CA ARG A 130 16.31 -5.23 8.57
C ARG A 130 15.77 -4.77 9.91
N ASP A 131 16.70 -4.62 10.86
CA ASP A 131 16.47 -3.95 12.14
C ASP A 131 16.66 -2.43 11.97
N TRP A 132 15.60 -1.69 12.27
CA TRP A 132 15.52 -0.24 12.22
C TRP A 132 15.39 0.39 13.61
N SER A 133 15.92 -0.26 14.64
CA SER A 133 15.96 0.24 16.01
C SER A 133 16.32 1.73 16.07
N GLY A 134 15.45 2.51 16.71
CA GLY A 134 15.59 3.97 16.82
C GLY A 134 14.99 4.77 15.66
N MET A 135 14.51 4.15 14.59
CA MET A 135 13.76 4.84 13.53
C MET A 135 12.27 4.95 13.88
N ASP A 136 11.63 6.01 13.39
CA ASP A 136 10.17 6.18 13.38
C ASP A 136 9.59 5.68 12.05
N THR A 137 10.20 6.11 10.94
CA THR A 137 9.83 5.65 9.59
C THR A 137 11.04 5.45 8.70
N VAL A 138 10.86 4.56 7.71
CA VAL A 138 11.79 4.34 6.62
C VAL A 138 10.98 4.38 5.32
N GLU A 139 11.31 5.31 4.43
CA GLU A 139 10.65 5.43 3.14
C GLU A 139 11.56 4.91 2.03
N ALA A 140 11.09 3.94 1.27
CA ALA A 140 11.81 3.35 0.15
C ALA A 140 11.17 3.74 -1.18
N ILE A 141 12.00 4.19 -2.11
CA ILE A 141 11.60 4.75 -3.39
C ILE A 141 12.45 4.10 -4.49
N ALA A 142 11.81 3.65 -5.57
CA ALA A 142 12.47 3.18 -6.77
C ALA A 142 11.84 3.83 -8.01
N ALA A 143 12.66 4.42 -8.88
CA ALA A 143 12.17 5.06 -10.09
C ALA A 143 11.79 4.03 -11.17
N THR A 144 10.67 4.25 -11.85
CA THR A 144 10.28 3.41 -13.00
C THR A 144 11.16 3.75 -14.20
N GLY A 145 11.73 2.73 -14.86
CA GLY A 145 12.51 2.90 -16.09
C GLY A 145 13.99 3.25 -15.89
N SER A 146 14.46 3.35 -14.65
CA SER A 146 15.89 3.45 -14.32
C SER A 146 16.26 2.48 -13.19
N GLN A 147 17.51 2.54 -12.72
CA GLN A 147 17.97 1.81 -11.53
C GLN A 147 18.06 2.72 -10.30
N ASP A 148 17.51 3.94 -10.39
CA ASP A 148 17.60 4.94 -9.33
C ASP A 148 16.72 4.53 -8.15
N ARG A 149 17.33 4.55 -6.96
CA ARG A 149 16.68 4.22 -5.70
C ARG A 149 17.01 5.28 -4.66
N GLN A 150 16.05 5.60 -3.81
CA GLN A 150 16.24 6.50 -2.67
C GLN A 150 15.62 5.89 -1.42
N VAL A 151 16.30 6.05 -0.29
CA VAL A 151 15.74 5.77 1.03
C VAL A 151 15.80 7.01 1.90
N ILE A 152 14.70 7.33 2.57
CA ILE A 152 14.57 8.41 3.52
C ILE A 152 14.42 7.81 4.91
N LEU A 153 15.30 8.21 5.82
CA LEU A 153 15.31 7.76 7.21
C LEU A 153 14.81 8.87 8.11
N THR A 154 13.81 8.57 8.94
CA THR A 154 13.33 9.47 9.98
C THR A 154 13.55 8.83 11.35
N PRO A 155 14.49 9.37 12.15
CA PRO A 155 14.76 8.84 13.48
C PRO A 155 13.64 9.19 14.46
N ARG A 156 13.49 8.41 15.53
CA ARG A 156 12.76 8.85 16.71
C ARG A 156 13.52 9.96 17.41
N PRO A 157 12.84 10.81 18.21
CA PRO A 157 13.50 11.82 19.01
C PRO A 157 14.64 11.24 19.86
N GLY A 158 15.81 11.86 19.80
CA GLY A 158 17.03 11.44 20.52
C GLY A 158 17.74 10.20 19.98
N ALA A 159 17.24 9.57 18.90
CA ALA A 159 17.88 8.41 18.31
C ALA A 159 19.03 8.80 17.37
N ARG A 160 20.09 7.98 17.36
CA ARG A 160 21.20 8.14 16.40
C ARG A 160 20.85 7.53 15.07
N LEU A 161 21.24 8.20 14.00
CA LEU A 161 21.06 7.70 12.63
C LEU A 161 22.00 6.53 12.35
N PRO A 162 21.47 5.37 11.90
CA PRO A 162 22.30 4.21 11.61
C PRO A 162 23.16 4.44 10.36
N LEU A 163 24.29 3.72 10.32
CA LEU A 163 24.96 3.43 9.06
C LEU A 163 24.13 2.38 8.33
N VAL A 164 23.57 2.74 7.19
CA VAL A 164 22.68 1.87 6.43
C VAL A 164 23.41 1.35 5.20
N GLN A 165 23.56 0.03 5.13
CA GLN A 165 23.93 -0.68 3.91
C GLN A 165 22.72 -1.47 3.42
N LEU A 166 22.19 -1.07 2.27
CA LEU A 166 21.06 -1.74 1.61
C LEU A 166 21.53 -2.75 0.57
N ASP A 167 20.64 -3.65 0.17
CA ASP A 167 20.94 -4.75 -0.75
C ASP A 167 21.24 -4.27 -2.17
N LYS A 168 20.91 -3.01 -2.48
CA LYS A 168 21.17 -2.36 -3.75
C LYS A 168 21.79 -0.97 -3.54
N PRO A 169 22.55 -0.46 -4.52
CA PRO A 169 22.98 0.94 -4.54
C PRO A 169 21.77 1.88 -4.42
N VAL A 170 21.89 2.87 -3.54
CA VAL A 170 20.78 3.73 -3.11
C VAL A 170 21.30 5.08 -2.64
N SER A 171 20.55 6.14 -2.93
CA SER A 171 20.75 7.45 -2.30
C SER A 171 20.05 7.48 -0.94
N VAL A 172 20.78 7.77 0.13
CA VAL A 172 20.21 7.84 1.49
C VAL A 172 20.05 9.29 1.92
N LEU A 173 18.82 9.71 2.16
CA LEU A 173 18.49 10.97 2.81
C LEU A 173 18.18 10.71 4.29
N ARG A 174 18.74 11.53 5.17
CA ARG A 174 18.46 11.51 6.60
C ARG A 174 17.71 12.80 6.93
N VAL A 175 16.52 12.65 7.49
CA VAL A 175 15.73 13.80 7.95
C VAL A 175 16.23 14.15 9.34
N ASP A 176 16.79 15.36 9.49
CA ASP A 176 17.15 15.89 10.81
C ASP A 176 15.90 16.03 11.68
N GLU A 177 16.07 15.98 13.00
CA GLU A 177 14.97 16.26 13.94
C GLU A 177 14.27 17.55 13.50
N LYS A 178 12.97 17.46 13.23
CA LYS A 178 12.14 18.66 13.27
C LYS A 178 12.11 19.08 14.72
N ASP A 179 12.98 20.02 15.08
CA ASP A 179 12.78 20.84 16.27
C ASP A 179 11.34 21.36 16.18
N GLY A 180 10.48 20.85 17.05
CA GLY A 180 9.07 21.20 17.08
C GLY A 180 8.93 22.69 17.27
N GLY A 181 8.39 23.37 16.25
CA GLY A 181 7.86 24.73 16.37
C GLY A 181 6.48 24.73 17.03
#